data_AF-A0A353F8U0-F1
#
_entry.id   AF-A0A353F8U0-F1
#
_cell.length_a   1.000
_cell.length_b   1.000
_cell.length_c   1.000
_cell.angle_alpha   90.00
_cell.angle_beta   90.00
_cell.angle_gamma   90.00
#
_symmetry.space_group_name_H-M   'P 1'
#
loop_
_entity.id
_entity.type
_entity.pdbx_description
1 polymer ?
#
loop_
_entity_poly.entity_id
_entity_poly.type
_entity_poly.pdbx_seq_one_letter_code
_entity_poly.pdbx_strand_id
1 'polypeptide(L)'
;MINEIGVDPGIDHLSAMRVLDKIREEGGKMLIFESFTGGLVAPESDDNPWNYKFSWNPRNVVLAGAGGAVKFIQEGQYKYIPYHQLFRRTELVNIEGYGRFEGYANRDSLKYRDVYGLKDIPTIYRGTFRRPGFCRAWDVFVKLGMTDDSYVLEDSEDMTYRQFTNTFLAYNPNDSVELKLMHYLSIPQDSELMDKLSWIGLFDDVKIGLKKATPAQVLQHILEQKWTLKEDDKDMIVMYHKFGYEKEGKQKMIESSMVTLGQNSEQTAMARTVGLPVGIATRLILKGTINTPGVQIPITKEIYEPMLAELEEHGICFNEREISYQGY
;
A
#
# COMPACT_ATOMS: atom_id res chain seq x y z
N MET A 1 -24.27 2.08 -12.71
CA MET A 1 -23.27 2.83 -11.91
C MET A 1 -22.14 1.87 -11.61
N ILE A 2 -20.91 2.18 -12.03
CA ILE A 2 -19.73 1.37 -11.74
C ILE A 2 -18.92 2.10 -10.67
N ASN A 3 -18.59 1.39 -9.59
CA ASN A 3 -17.72 1.87 -8.52
C ASN A 3 -16.38 1.14 -8.58
N GLU A 4 -15.47 1.48 -7.67
CA GLU A 4 -14.19 0.77 -7.51
C GLU A 4 -13.41 0.69 -8.83
N ILE A 5 -13.27 1.84 -9.52
CA ILE A 5 -12.71 1.94 -10.86
C ILE A 5 -11.50 2.90 -10.93
N GLY A 6 -10.62 2.82 -9.93
CA GLY A 6 -9.33 3.52 -9.90
C GLY A 6 -8.16 2.56 -10.10
N VAL A 7 -7.19 2.60 -9.19
CA VAL A 7 -6.02 1.70 -9.18
C VAL A 7 -6.21 0.50 -8.25
N ASP A 8 -6.45 0.78 -6.97
CA ASP A 8 -6.75 -0.19 -5.90
C ASP A 8 -7.70 0.50 -4.90
N PRO A 9 -9.04 0.35 -5.07
CA PRO A 9 -9.70 -0.60 -5.96
C PRO A 9 -9.93 -0.08 -7.41
N GLY A 10 -9.73 -0.96 -8.40
CA GLY A 10 -9.95 -0.73 -9.83
C GLY A 10 -9.12 -1.67 -10.71
N ILE A 11 -7.96 -1.20 -11.16
CA ILE A 11 -7.04 -2.01 -11.99
C ILE A 11 -6.69 -3.36 -11.33
N ASP A 12 -6.62 -3.41 -10.00
CA ASP A 12 -6.42 -4.66 -9.26
C ASP A 12 -7.52 -5.69 -9.51
N HIS A 13 -8.80 -5.29 -9.51
CA HIS A 13 -9.93 -6.15 -9.86
C HIS A 13 -9.88 -6.60 -11.31
N LEU A 14 -9.67 -5.65 -12.23
CA LEU A 14 -9.63 -5.89 -13.68
C LEU A 14 -8.62 -6.98 -14.01
N SER A 15 -7.38 -6.77 -13.56
CA SER A 15 -6.23 -7.65 -13.84
C SER A 15 -6.34 -8.98 -13.12
N ALA A 16 -6.80 -9.00 -11.86
CA ALA A 16 -7.00 -10.25 -11.13
C ALA A 16 -8.07 -11.12 -11.78
N MET A 17 -9.23 -10.56 -12.12
CA MET A 17 -10.33 -11.33 -12.71
C MET A 17 -9.99 -11.88 -14.09
N ARG A 18 -9.25 -11.14 -14.92
CA ARG A 18 -8.76 -11.64 -16.22
C ARG A 18 -7.98 -12.96 -16.07
N VAL A 19 -7.06 -13.03 -15.10
CA VAL A 19 -6.24 -14.22 -14.87
C VAL A 19 -7.04 -15.33 -14.19
N LEU A 20 -7.87 -14.99 -13.20
CA LEU A 20 -8.72 -15.96 -12.49
C LEU A 20 -9.71 -16.66 -13.43
N ASP A 21 -10.38 -15.92 -14.31
CA ASP A 21 -11.35 -16.50 -15.24
C ASP A 21 -10.66 -17.36 -16.30
N LYS A 22 -9.48 -16.96 -16.78
CA LYS A 22 -8.64 -17.81 -17.65
C LYS A 22 -8.29 -19.14 -16.97
N ILE A 23 -7.84 -19.10 -15.72
CA ILE A 23 -7.52 -20.32 -14.94
C ILE A 23 -8.76 -21.21 -14.80
N ARG A 24 -9.93 -20.64 -14.51
CA ARG A 24 -11.20 -21.39 -14.36
C ARG A 24 -11.66 -22.04 -15.66
N GLU A 25 -11.61 -21.30 -16.76
CA GLU A 25 -11.98 -21.79 -18.10
C GLU A 25 -11.10 -22.95 -18.54
N GLU A 26 -9.84 -22.92 -18.12
CA GLU A 26 -8.89 -24.00 -18.29
C GLU A 26 -9.08 -25.17 -17.31
N GLY A 27 -10.10 -25.14 -16.44
CA GLY A 27 -10.38 -26.18 -15.45
C GLY A 27 -9.44 -26.18 -14.23
N GLY A 28 -8.73 -25.07 -14.00
CA GLY A 28 -7.82 -24.92 -12.88
C GLY A 28 -8.53 -24.62 -11.55
N LYS A 29 -8.02 -25.20 -10.47
CA LYS A 29 -8.48 -24.96 -9.09
C LYS A 29 -7.51 -24.04 -8.36
N MET A 30 -7.99 -22.88 -7.93
CA MET A 30 -7.18 -21.91 -7.18
C MET A 30 -6.75 -22.44 -5.81
N LEU A 31 -5.47 -22.24 -5.47
CA LEU A 31 -4.85 -22.59 -4.20
C LEU A 31 -4.36 -21.35 -3.44
N ILE A 32 -3.74 -20.40 -4.15
CA ILE A 32 -3.12 -19.19 -3.59
C ILE A 32 -3.55 -17.99 -4.43
N PHE A 33 -4.03 -16.93 -3.79
CA PHE A 33 -4.20 -15.61 -4.40
C PHE A 33 -3.56 -14.56 -3.49
N GLU A 34 -2.48 -13.95 -3.95
CA GLU A 34 -1.87 -12.79 -3.29
C GLU A 34 -1.95 -11.57 -4.20
N SER A 35 -2.22 -10.40 -3.63
CA SER A 35 -2.31 -9.15 -4.39
C SER A 35 -1.73 -7.99 -3.59
N PHE A 36 -0.81 -7.25 -4.20
CA PHE A 36 -0.12 -6.14 -3.57
C PHE A 36 -0.08 -4.95 -4.51
N THR A 37 -0.37 -3.77 -3.95
CA THR A 37 -0.27 -2.50 -4.68
C THR A 37 0.50 -1.49 -3.85
N GLY A 38 1.31 -0.64 -4.48
CA GLY A 38 1.98 0.47 -3.82
C GLY A 38 2.15 1.66 -4.74
N GLY A 39 1.84 2.86 -4.23
CA GLY A 39 2.33 4.12 -4.77
C GLY A 39 3.58 4.53 -4.02
N LEU A 40 4.69 4.72 -4.73
CA LEU A 40 6.01 5.06 -4.19
C LEU A 40 6.67 6.15 -5.02
N VAL A 41 7.83 6.63 -4.58
CA VAL A 41 8.70 7.44 -5.44
C VAL A 41 9.35 6.55 -6.50
N ALA A 42 9.53 7.08 -7.72
CA ALA A 42 10.24 6.37 -8.78
C ALA A 42 11.73 6.24 -8.46
N PRO A 43 12.41 5.16 -8.90
CA PRO A 43 13.83 4.95 -8.59
C PRO A 43 14.74 6.13 -8.95
N GLU A 44 14.46 6.83 -10.05
CA GLU A 44 15.26 8.00 -10.48
C GLU A 44 15.06 9.25 -9.62
N SER A 45 13.97 9.31 -8.84
CA SER A 45 13.60 10.43 -7.97
C SER A 45 13.74 10.08 -6.48
N ASP A 46 14.26 8.90 -6.19
CA ASP A 46 14.47 8.40 -4.84
C ASP A 46 15.80 8.93 -4.27
N ASP A 47 15.67 9.88 -3.34
CA ASP A 47 16.79 10.65 -2.78
C ASP A 47 16.76 10.72 -1.25
N ASN A 48 15.93 9.89 -0.60
CA ASN A 48 15.74 9.96 0.84
C ASN A 48 15.80 8.58 1.51
N PRO A 49 16.22 8.49 2.78
CA PRO A 49 16.42 7.21 3.43
C PRO A 49 15.12 6.42 3.65
N TRP A 50 13.94 7.05 3.55
CA TRP A 50 12.65 6.35 3.65
C TRP A 50 12.23 5.68 2.34
N ASN A 51 12.86 6.04 1.23
CA ASN A 51 12.51 5.61 -0.12
C ASN A 51 11.01 5.82 -0.41
N TYR A 52 10.48 6.96 0.05
CA TYR A 52 9.06 7.30 -0.04
C TYR A 52 8.85 8.80 -0.14
N LYS A 53 7.86 9.20 -0.95
CA LYS A 53 7.32 10.57 -1.06
C LYS A 53 5.80 10.48 -1.24
N PHE A 54 5.07 11.51 -0.82
CA PHE A 54 3.62 11.55 -0.98
C PHE A 54 3.24 11.86 -2.43
N SER A 55 2.59 10.92 -3.11
CA SER A 55 1.98 11.09 -4.45
C SER A 55 0.45 11.11 -4.43
N TRP A 56 -0.14 10.99 -3.24
CA TRP A 56 -1.58 10.96 -2.99
C TRP A 56 -1.85 11.42 -1.56
N ASN A 57 -3.12 11.49 -1.18
CA ASN A 57 -3.57 12.02 0.10
C ASN A 57 -2.74 11.46 1.29
N PRO A 58 -1.87 12.31 1.91
CA PRO A 58 -0.97 11.90 2.98
C PRO A 58 -1.70 11.30 4.18
N ARG A 59 -2.93 11.75 4.44
CA ARG A 59 -3.76 11.28 5.53
C ARG A 59 -3.99 9.77 5.48
N ASN A 60 -4.24 9.23 4.29
CA ASN A 60 -4.50 7.81 4.11
C ASN A 60 -3.25 6.96 4.34
N VAL A 61 -2.06 7.54 4.13
CA VAL A 61 -0.78 6.89 4.45
C VAL A 61 -0.58 6.89 5.97
N VAL A 62 -0.80 8.03 6.62
CA VAL A 62 -0.61 8.17 8.07
C VAL A 62 -1.54 7.25 8.85
N LEU A 63 -2.79 7.11 8.39
CA LEU A 63 -3.81 6.25 9.01
C LEU A 63 -3.80 4.81 8.45
N ALA A 64 -2.80 4.43 7.65
CA ALA A 64 -2.74 3.10 7.06
C ALA A 64 -2.78 2.02 8.15
N GLY A 65 -3.72 1.07 8.01
CA GLY A 65 -3.91 -0.04 8.95
C GLY A 65 -4.72 0.29 10.21
N ALA A 66 -4.96 1.56 10.56
CA ALA A 66 -5.69 1.93 11.76
C ALA A 66 -7.22 1.69 11.64
N GLY A 67 -7.75 1.73 10.42
CA GLY A 67 -9.19 1.73 10.13
C GLY A 67 -9.91 0.36 10.13
N GLY A 68 -9.32 -0.70 10.70
CA GLY A 68 -10.02 -1.98 10.84
C GLY A 68 -9.13 -3.20 11.05
N ALA A 69 -9.76 -4.33 11.34
CA ALA A 69 -9.07 -5.60 11.53
C ALA A 69 -8.38 -6.07 10.24
N VAL A 70 -7.09 -6.37 10.34
CA VAL A 70 -6.35 -7.04 9.28
C VAL A 70 -6.54 -8.55 9.42
N LYS A 71 -7.20 -9.18 8.44
CA LYS A 71 -7.51 -10.60 8.48
C LYS A 71 -7.50 -11.25 7.09
N PHE A 72 -7.06 -12.49 7.05
CA PHE A 72 -6.82 -13.26 5.83
C PHE A 72 -6.82 -14.77 6.10
N ILE A 73 -6.70 -15.59 5.06
CA ILE A 73 -6.49 -17.04 5.19
C ILE A 73 -5.11 -17.36 4.63
N GLN A 74 -4.38 -18.21 5.34
CA GLN A 74 -3.10 -18.74 4.90
C GLN A 74 -3.07 -20.23 5.23
N GLU A 75 -2.92 -21.08 4.22
CA GLU A 75 -2.93 -22.54 4.31
C GLU A 75 -4.15 -23.09 5.06
N GLY A 76 -5.34 -22.56 4.73
CA GLY A 76 -6.61 -22.93 5.33
C GLY A 76 -6.82 -22.38 6.76
N GLN A 77 -5.84 -21.67 7.33
CA GLN A 77 -5.91 -21.12 8.67
C GLN A 77 -6.34 -19.65 8.63
N TYR A 78 -7.33 -19.31 9.45
CA TYR A 78 -7.68 -17.90 9.70
C TYR A 78 -6.52 -17.19 10.40
N LYS A 79 -6.12 -16.04 9.86
CA LYS A 79 -5.11 -15.17 10.44
C LYS A 79 -5.67 -13.79 10.72
N TYR A 80 -5.21 -13.20 11.81
CA TYR A 80 -5.47 -11.83 12.21
C TYR A 80 -4.16 -11.18 12.66
N ILE A 81 -3.97 -9.91 12.30
CA ILE A 81 -2.82 -9.11 12.75
C ILE A 81 -3.37 -7.88 13.48
N PRO A 82 -3.08 -7.72 14.79
CA PRO A 82 -3.44 -6.50 15.50
C PRO A 82 -2.60 -5.33 14.99
N TYR A 83 -3.16 -4.12 15.03
CA TYR A 83 -2.55 -2.93 14.42
C TYR A 83 -1.09 -2.70 14.86
N HIS A 84 -0.80 -2.85 16.15
CA HIS A 84 0.54 -2.68 16.73
C HIS A 84 1.59 -3.72 16.28
N GLN A 85 1.21 -4.75 15.50
CA GLN A 85 2.13 -5.74 14.91
C GLN A 85 2.13 -5.71 13.38
N LEU A 86 1.33 -4.83 12.76
CA LEU A 86 1.06 -4.87 11.33
C LEU A 86 2.34 -4.72 10.50
N PHE A 87 3.14 -3.72 10.82
CA PHE A 87 4.34 -3.37 10.06
C PHE A 87 5.57 -4.24 10.42
N ARG A 88 5.38 -5.27 11.26
CA ARG A 88 6.41 -6.27 11.59
C ARG A 88 6.24 -7.58 10.84
N ARG A 89 5.09 -7.79 10.18
CA ARG A 89 4.79 -8.99 9.40
C ARG A 89 4.68 -8.60 7.93
N THR A 90 5.81 -8.69 7.23
CA THR A 90 5.95 -8.26 5.84
C THR A 90 6.38 -9.42 4.96
N GLU A 91 5.84 -9.49 3.76
CA GLU A 91 6.30 -10.38 2.68
C GLU A 91 7.29 -9.64 1.78
N LEU A 92 8.27 -10.35 1.23
CA LEU A 92 9.26 -9.76 0.33
C LEU A 92 8.99 -10.20 -1.11
N VAL A 93 8.83 -9.24 -2.00
CA VAL A 93 8.60 -9.50 -3.43
C VAL A 93 9.64 -8.77 -4.25
N ASN A 94 10.22 -9.44 -5.25
CA ASN A 94 11.17 -8.84 -6.18
C ASN A 94 10.52 -8.70 -7.55
N ILE A 95 10.47 -7.47 -8.06
CA ILE A 95 9.92 -7.17 -9.38
C ILE A 95 11.08 -6.83 -10.31
N GLU A 96 11.08 -7.50 -11.47
CA GLU A 96 12.13 -7.36 -12.46
C GLU A 96 12.24 -5.90 -12.94
N GLY A 97 13.47 -5.39 -13.01
CA GLY A 97 13.76 -3.99 -13.35
C GLY A 97 13.55 -2.98 -12.21
N TYR A 98 12.81 -3.32 -11.15
CA TYR A 98 12.44 -2.38 -10.08
C TYR A 98 12.92 -2.78 -8.68
N GLY A 99 13.46 -3.99 -8.52
CA GLY A 99 14.09 -4.47 -7.31
C GLY A 99 13.09 -4.99 -6.26
N ARG A 100 13.50 -4.91 -4.99
CA ARG A 100 12.78 -5.51 -3.86
C ARG A 100 11.75 -4.55 -3.27
N PHE A 101 10.64 -5.13 -2.83
CA PHE A 101 9.56 -4.51 -2.09
C PHE A 101 9.28 -5.33 -0.84
N GLU A 102 8.86 -4.66 0.22
CA GLU A 102 8.24 -5.29 1.39
C GLU A 102 6.74 -4.95 1.39
N GLY A 103 5.92 -5.98 1.58
CA GLY A 103 4.46 -5.87 1.56
C GLY A 103 3.87 -6.23 2.91
N TYR A 104 3.18 -5.29 3.55
CA TYR A 104 2.41 -5.58 4.76
C TYR A 104 0.94 -5.83 4.39
N ALA A 105 0.25 -6.66 5.18
CA ALA A 105 -1.15 -7.00 4.96
C ALA A 105 -2.05 -5.76 5.02
N ASN A 106 -3.06 -5.68 4.17
CA ASN A 106 -3.97 -4.53 4.13
C ASN A 106 -5.43 -4.96 4.36
N ARG A 107 -6.05 -4.39 5.40
CA ARG A 107 -7.48 -4.55 5.75
C ARG A 107 -7.94 -6.04 5.73
N ASP A 108 -9.19 -6.25 5.33
CA ASP A 108 -9.88 -7.53 5.33
C ASP A 108 -9.80 -8.18 3.95
N SER A 109 -8.86 -9.13 3.78
CA SER A 109 -8.73 -9.89 2.54
C SER A 109 -9.89 -10.89 2.35
N LEU A 110 -10.62 -11.25 3.42
CA LEU A 110 -11.67 -12.26 3.36
C LEU A 110 -12.88 -11.79 2.55
N LYS A 111 -13.12 -10.48 2.45
CA LYS A 111 -14.18 -9.90 1.62
C LYS A 111 -14.03 -10.26 0.14
N TYR A 112 -12.79 -10.46 -0.32
CA TYR A 112 -12.50 -10.75 -1.71
C TYR A 112 -12.77 -12.21 -2.10
N ARG A 113 -13.00 -13.10 -1.13
CA ARG A 113 -13.38 -14.49 -1.43
C ARG A 113 -14.73 -14.57 -2.13
N ASP A 114 -15.71 -13.78 -1.70
CA ASP A 114 -17.01 -13.76 -2.37
C ASP A 114 -16.93 -12.98 -3.68
N VAL A 115 -16.28 -11.81 -3.67
CA VAL A 115 -16.12 -10.93 -4.84
C VAL A 115 -15.48 -11.66 -6.01
N TYR A 116 -14.42 -12.42 -5.75
CA TYR A 116 -13.70 -13.12 -6.80
C TYR A 116 -14.13 -14.57 -6.97
N GLY A 117 -15.12 -15.09 -6.25
CA GLY A 117 -15.50 -16.52 -6.35
C GLY A 117 -14.39 -17.48 -5.88
N LEU A 118 -13.72 -17.13 -4.77
CA LEU A 118 -12.63 -17.84 -4.11
C LEU A 118 -13.00 -18.27 -2.67
N LYS A 119 -14.25 -18.71 -2.44
CA LYS A 119 -14.81 -19.02 -1.11
C LYS A 119 -13.94 -19.96 -0.26
N ASP A 120 -13.45 -21.03 -0.88
CA ASP A 120 -12.70 -22.11 -0.23
C ASP A 120 -11.20 -22.08 -0.56
N ILE A 121 -10.68 -20.93 -0.97
CA ILE A 121 -9.25 -20.82 -1.30
C ILE A 121 -8.39 -21.05 -0.05
N PRO A 122 -7.37 -21.95 -0.11
CA PRO A 122 -6.44 -22.17 0.99
C PRO A 122 -5.70 -20.92 1.44
N THR A 123 -5.27 -20.07 0.50
CA THR A 123 -4.55 -18.84 0.83
C THR A 123 -5.09 -17.65 0.03
N ILE A 124 -5.48 -16.59 0.74
CA ILE A 124 -5.85 -15.30 0.16
C ILE A 124 -5.23 -14.18 0.98
N TYR A 125 -4.40 -13.36 0.36
CA TYR A 125 -3.68 -12.28 1.03
C TYR A 125 -3.65 -11.02 0.17
N ARG A 126 -4.08 -9.88 0.72
CA ARG A 126 -3.91 -8.58 0.08
C ARG A 126 -3.01 -7.70 0.93
N GLY A 127 -2.15 -6.93 0.28
CA GLY A 127 -1.17 -6.10 0.95
C GLY A 127 -0.84 -4.79 0.24
N THR A 128 -0.03 -3.99 0.91
CA THR A 128 0.48 -2.73 0.37
C THR A 128 1.99 -2.76 0.32
N PHE A 129 2.56 -2.39 -0.84
CA PHE A 129 4.01 -2.36 -1.02
C PHE A 129 4.65 -1.08 -0.51
N ARG A 130 5.83 -1.25 0.06
CA ARG A 130 6.82 -0.23 0.40
C ARG A 130 8.21 -0.72 0.03
N ARG A 131 9.19 0.18 0.10
CA ARG A 131 10.60 -0.20 -0.03
C ARG A 131 11.12 -0.81 1.27
N PRO A 132 12.04 -1.80 1.20
CA PRO A 132 12.60 -2.44 2.37
C PRO A 132 13.05 -1.45 3.46
N GLY A 133 12.66 -1.73 4.70
CA GLY A 133 13.00 -0.91 5.86
C GLY A 133 12.02 0.23 6.15
N PHE A 134 11.05 0.50 5.29
CA PHE A 134 9.97 1.46 5.57
C PHE A 134 9.10 0.97 6.73
N CYS A 135 8.59 -0.25 6.68
CA CYS A 135 7.65 -0.83 7.63
C CYS A 135 8.29 -0.94 9.02
N ARG A 136 9.57 -1.36 9.08
CA ARG A 136 10.32 -1.37 10.34
C ARG A 136 10.42 0.01 10.97
N ALA A 137 10.56 1.07 10.16
CA ALA A 137 10.62 2.43 10.66
C ALA A 137 9.24 2.98 11.03
N TRP A 138 8.22 2.70 10.22
CA TRP A 138 6.84 3.09 10.47
C TRP A 138 6.26 2.45 11.74
N ASP A 139 6.68 1.22 12.07
CA ASP A 139 6.32 0.52 13.31
C ASP A 139 6.64 1.33 14.58
N VAL A 140 7.65 2.22 14.53
CA VAL A 140 7.95 3.14 15.65
C VAL A 140 6.76 4.07 15.91
N PHE A 141 6.23 4.71 14.87
CA PHE A 141 5.09 5.63 15.02
C PHE A 141 3.85 4.90 15.52
N VAL A 142 3.61 3.69 15.02
CA VAL A 142 2.48 2.86 15.46
C VAL A 142 2.63 2.48 16.93
N LYS A 143 3.81 2.03 17.37
CA LYS A 143 4.06 1.64 18.77
C LYS A 143 3.97 2.80 19.75
N LEU A 144 4.38 3.98 19.34
CA LEU A 144 4.25 5.19 20.14
C LEU A 144 2.80 5.72 20.17
N GLY A 145 1.95 5.33 19.21
CA GLY A 145 0.61 5.89 19.07
C GLY A 145 0.56 7.22 18.31
N MET A 146 1.62 7.57 17.58
CA MET A 146 1.69 8.80 16.78
C MET A 146 0.75 8.78 15.57
N THR A 147 0.21 7.62 15.20
CA THR A 147 -0.77 7.46 14.13
C THR A 147 -2.22 7.53 14.63
N ASP A 148 -2.45 7.80 15.91
CA ASP A 148 -3.79 7.95 16.49
C ASP A 148 -4.44 9.27 16.03
N ASP A 149 -5.70 9.17 15.65
CA ASP A 149 -6.51 10.26 15.14
C ASP A 149 -7.81 10.50 15.93
N SER A 150 -7.93 9.83 17.07
CA SER A 150 -9.16 9.83 17.86
C SER A 150 -9.23 10.92 18.93
N TYR A 151 -8.09 11.58 19.24
CA TYR A 151 -8.02 12.62 20.26
C TYR A 151 -7.18 13.82 19.82
N VAL A 152 -7.47 14.97 20.42
CA VAL A 152 -6.76 16.23 20.19
C VAL A 152 -5.67 16.41 21.23
N LEU A 153 -4.45 16.71 20.80
CA LEU A 153 -3.35 17.05 21.69
C LEU A 153 -3.55 18.44 22.30
N GLU A 154 -3.32 18.52 23.60
CA GLU A 154 -3.22 19.80 24.31
C GLU A 154 -1.95 20.54 23.84
N ASP A 155 -2.05 21.85 23.67
CA ASP A 155 -0.93 22.74 23.31
C ASP A 155 -0.20 22.40 21.98
N SER A 156 -0.91 21.78 21.02
CA SER A 156 -0.32 21.35 19.74
C SER A 156 0.25 22.48 18.88
N GLU A 157 -0.11 23.74 19.14
CA GLU A 157 0.35 24.91 18.38
C GLU A 157 1.77 25.31 18.78
N ASP A 158 2.07 25.33 20.07
CA ASP A 158 3.33 25.85 20.61
C ASP A 158 4.38 24.77 20.88
N MET A 159 3.99 23.49 20.87
CA MET A 159 4.92 22.36 20.95
C MET A 159 5.90 22.33 19.76
N THR A 160 7.15 21.97 20.04
CA THR A 160 8.13 21.59 19.01
C THR A 160 8.00 20.12 18.60
N TYR A 161 8.59 19.73 17.46
CA TYR A 161 8.64 18.31 17.05
C TYR A 161 9.30 17.44 18.12
N ARG A 162 10.40 17.92 18.72
CA ARG A 162 11.05 17.28 19.86
C ARG A 162 10.11 17.10 21.06
N GLN A 163 9.36 18.14 21.42
CA GLN A 163 8.42 18.08 22.54
C GLN A 163 7.26 17.13 22.27
N PHE A 164 6.69 17.16 21.06
CA PHE A 164 5.69 16.22 20.60
C PHE A 164 6.16 14.77 20.72
N THR A 165 7.36 14.46 20.21
CA THR A 165 7.93 13.11 20.34
C THR A 165 8.11 12.70 21.80
N ASN A 166 8.53 13.64 22.64
CA ASN A 166 8.71 13.39 24.07
C ASN A 166 7.39 13.17 24.83
N THR A 167 6.22 13.59 24.31
CA THR A 167 4.91 13.32 24.94
C THR A 167 4.58 11.84 25.04
N PHE A 168 5.11 11.01 24.13
CA PHE A 168 4.89 9.56 24.09
C PHE A 168 5.90 8.77 24.92
N LEU A 169 6.86 9.44 25.54
CA LEU A 169 7.97 8.83 26.28
C LEU A 169 7.85 9.14 27.76
N ALA A 170 8.45 8.29 28.59
CA ALA A 170 8.52 8.54 30.03
C ALA A 170 9.29 9.84 30.31
N TYR A 171 8.79 10.64 31.26
CA TYR A 171 9.45 11.86 31.68
C TYR A 171 10.79 11.54 32.35
N ASN A 172 11.88 12.04 31.77
CA ASN A 172 13.21 12.09 32.37
C ASN A 172 13.88 13.39 31.92
N PRO A 173 14.33 14.25 32.85
CA PRO A 173 14.99 15.52 32.55
C PRO A 173 16.45 15.37 32.10
N ASN A 174 17.09 14.23 32.35
CA ASN A 174 18.52 14.03 32.10
C ASN A 174 18.82 13.35 30.75
N ASP A 175 17.88 12.55 30.25
CA ASP A 175 18.06 11.81 29.00
C ASP A 175 17.50 12.59 27.80
N SER A 176 18.24 12.56 26.69
CA SER A 176 17.73 13.09 25.42
C SER A 176 16.50 12.31 24.94
N VAL A 177 15.70 12.93 24.08
CA VAL A 177 14.49 12.29 23.51
C VAL A 177 14.88 11.06 22.68
N GLU A 178 15.99 11.14 21.97
CA GLU A 178 16.60 10.09 21.17
C GLU A 178 17.02 8.90 22.05
N LEU A 179 17.73 9.15 23.16
CA LEU A 179 18.12 8.10 24.11
C LEU A 179 16.89 7.41 24.71
N LYS A 180 15.91 8.20 25.16
CA LYS A 180 14.64 7.68 25.69
C LYS A 180 13.94 6.80 24.67
N LEU A 181 13.83 7.24 23.41
CA LEU A 181 13.18 6.47 22.36
C LEU A 181 13.89 5.13 22.11
N MET A 182 15.23 5.17 22.01
CA MET A 182 16.02 3.96 21.81
C MET A 182 15.82 2.95 22.95
N HIS A 183 15.86 3.41 24.20
CA HIS A 183 15.58 2.55 25.35
C HIS A 183 14.14 2.02 25.35
N TYR A 184 13.16 2.89 25.09
CA TYR A 184 11.74 2.54 25.14
C TYR A 184 11.36 1.46 24.12
N LEU A 185 11.92 1.54 22.91
CA LEU A 185 11.65 0.59 21.82
C LEU A 185 12.74 -0.45 21.60
N SER A 186 13.75 -0.50 22.48
CA SER A 186 14.92 -1.39 22.35
C SER A 186 15.60 -1.27 20.99
N ILE A 187 15.78 -0.04 20.50
CA ILE A 187 16.48 0.25 19.24
C ILE A 187 17.99 0.28 19.53
N PRO A 188 18.80 -0.55 18.85
CA PRO A 188 20.26 -0.49 18.97
C PRO A 188 20.81 0.87 18.55
N GLN A 189 21.87 1.32 19.21
CA GLN A 189 22.50 2.62 18.95
C GLN A 189 23.03 2.75 17.51
N ASP A 190 23.46 1.64 16.90
CA ASP A 190 23.98 1.55 15.52
C ASP A 190 22.88 1.28 14.48
N SER A 191 21.61 1.46 14.84
CA SER A 191 20.49 1.19 13.93
C SER A 191 20.24 2.36 12.97
N GLU A 192 20.24 2.08 11.66
CA GLU A 192 19.79 2.99 10.58
C GLU A 192 18.35 3.53 10.78
N LEU A 193 17.58 2.93 11.71
CA LEU A 193 16.27 3.41 12.11
C LEU A 193 16.35 4.83 12.69
N MET A 194 17.33 5.11 13.54
CA MET A 194 17.49 6.44 14.14
C MET A 194 17.86 7.49 13.11
N ASP A 195 18.63 7.12 12.08
CA ASP A 195 18.95 8.01 10.96
C ASP A 195 17.69 8.42 10.18
N LYS A 196 16.79 7.45 9.89
CA LYS A 196 15.50 7.73 9.25
C LYS A 196 14.63 8.68 10.07
N LEU A 197 14.52 8.44 11.38
CA LEU A 197 13.71 9.27 12.29
C LEU A 197 14.29 10.68 12.46
N SER A 198 15.62 10.79 12.52
CA SER A 198 16.28 12.09 12.61
C SER A 198 16.17 12.86 11.29
N TRP A 199 16.28 12.17 10.15
CA TRP A 199 16.19 12.79 8.81
C TRP A 199 14.85 13.47 8.56
N ILE A 200 13.74 12.92 9.07
CA ILE A 200 12.42 13.56 8.96
C ILE A 200 12.26 14.79 9.88
N GLY A 201 13.24 15.06 10.76
CA GLY A 201 13.22 16.17 11.70
C GLY A 201 12.42 15.87 12.98
N LEU A 202 12.18 14.59 13.32
CA LEU A 202 11.33 14.20 14.45
C LEU A 202 11.81 14.78 15.80
N PHE A 203 13.10 15.08 15.90
CA PHE A 203 13.74 15.62 17.10
C PHE A 203 14.14 17.09 16.97
N ASP A 204 13.69 17.78 15.93
CA ASP A 204 14.05 19.18 15.73
C ASP A 204 13.28 20.10 16.68
N ASP A 205 13.90 21.21 17.07
CA ASP A 205 13.27 22.26 17.89
C ASP A 205 12.48 23.26 17.02
N VAL A 206 11.69 22.72 16.08
CA VAL A 206 10.79 23.46 15.20
C VAL A 206 9.38 23.40 15.76
N LYS A 207 8.70 24.54 15.89
CA LYS A 207 7.31 24.62 16.34
C LYS A 207 6.34 23.99 15.33
N ILE A 208 5.34 23.27 15.84
CA ILE A 208 4.30 22.61 15.02
C ILE A 208 3.34 23.61 14.39
N GLY A 209 2.87 24.63 15.14
CA GLY A 209 2.01 25.67 14.61
C GLY A 209 0.59 25.23 14.23
N LEU A 210 0.16 24.01 14.59
CA LEU A 210 -1.18 23.49 14.32
C LEU A 210 -2.06 23.59 15.56
N LYS A 211 -3.21 24.26 15.45
CA LYS A 211 -4.20 24.34 16.53
C LYS A 211 -5.06 23.08 16.59
N LYS A 212 -5.26 22.54 17.80
CA LYS A 212 -6.17 21.41 18.08
C LYS A 212 -5.90 20.20 17.17
N ALA A 213 -4.63 19.87 16.99
CA ALA A 213 -4.21 18.77 16.12
C ALA A 213 -4.23 17.42 16.86
N THR A 214 -4.59 16.35 16.15
CA THR A 214 -4.38 14.98 16.62
C THR A 214 -2.91 14.55 16.45
N PRO A 215 -2.43 13.50 17.14
CA PRO A 215 -1.10 12.94 16.88
C PRO A 215 -0.85 12.64 15.41
N ALA A 216 -1.81 12.01 14.74
CA ALA A 216 -1.72 11.71 13.31
C ALA A 216 -1.60 12.98 12.46
N GLN A 217 -2.29 14.07 12.81
CA GLN A 217 -2.16 15.34 12.08
C GLN A 217 -0.79 15.98 12.28
N VAL A 218 -0.24 15.93 13.50
CA VAL A 218 1.12 16.42 13.78
C VAL A 218 2.16 15.59 13.04
N LEU A 219 2.06 14.26 13.09
CA LEU A 219 2.96 13.36 12.35
C LEU A 219 2.88 13.63 10.85
N GLN A 220 1.67 13.77 10.28
CA GLN A 220 1.48 14.12 8.88
C GLN A 220 2.22 15.41 8.52
N HIS A 221 2.05 16.46 9.34
CA HIS A 221 2.67 17.75 9.13
C HIS A 221 4.21 17.69 9.10
N ILE A 222 4.81 16.92 10.02
CA ILE A 222 6.26 16.68 10.06
C ILE A 222 6.72 15.99 8.77
N LEU A 223 6.02 14.91 8.38
CA LEU A 223 6.38 14.13 7.19
C LEU A 223 6.26 14.93 5.90
N GLU A 224 5.23 15.78 5.77
CA GLU A 224 5.00 16.62 4.59
C GLU A 224 6.17 17.60 4.33
N GLN A 225 6.90 18.02 5.36
CA GLN A 225 8.08 18.88 5.19
C GLN A 225 9.20 18.21 4.39
N LYS A 226 9.23 16.88 4.37
CA LYS A 226 10.35 16.09 3.84
C LYS A 226 9.97 15.13 2.73
N TRP A 227 8.71 14.69 2.70
CA TRP A 227 8.20 13.69 1.74
C TRP A 227 7.41 14.29 0.58
N THR A 228 7.34 15.62 0.46
CA THR A 228 6.70 16.25 -0.69
C THR A 228 7.54 16.01 -1.96
N LEU A 229 6.89 15.64 -3.06
CA LEU A 229 7.52 15.53 -4.38
C LEU A 229 8.04 16.91 -4.82
N LYS A 230 9.29 16.96 -5.27
CA LYS A 230 9.86 18.12 -5.98
C LYS A 230 9.27 18.20 -7.39
N GLU A 231 9.39 19.37 -8.02
CA GLU A 231 8.80 19.65 -9.33
C GLU A 231 9.03 18.53 -10.37
N ASP A 232 10.29 18.11 -10.52
CA ASP A 232 10.72 17.07 -11.47
C ASP A 232 10.68 15.63 -10.90
N ASP A 233 10.28 15.45 -9.64
CA ASP A 233 10.19 14.10 -9.07
C ASP A 233 9.06 13.32 -9.74
N LYS A 234 9.32 12.03 -9.97
CA LYS A 234 8.34 11.08 -10.47
C LYS A 234 7.92 10.14 -9.37
N ASP A 235 6.64 9.79 -9.36
CA ASP A 235 6.14 8.67 -8.60
C ASP A 235 6.06 7.40 -9.46
N MET A 236 5.78 6.30 -8.80
CA MET A 236 5.65 4.98 -9.39
C MET A 236 4.48 4.26 -8.74
N ILE A 237 3.64 3.65 -9.58
CA ILE A 237 2.65 2.67 -9.14
C ILE A 237 3.18 1.30 -9.50
N VAL A 238 3.20 0.43 -8.50
CA VAL A 238 3.55 -0.98 -8.65
C VAL A 238 2.40 -1.84 -8.16
N MET A 239 2.02 -2.81 -8.97
CA MET A 239 1.01 -3.81 -8.65
C MET A 239 1.56 -5.19 -8.94
N TYR A 240 1.23 -6.15 -8.10
CA TYR A 240 1.65 -7.53 -8.21
C TYR A 240 0.53 -8.46 -7.77
N HIS A 241 0.31 -9.50 -8.53
CA HIS A 241 -0.57 -10.61 -8.19
C HIS A 241 0.19 -11.93 -8.30
N LYS A 242 -0.11 -12.87 -7.40
CA LYS A 242 0.41 -14.22 -7.41
C LYS A 242 -0.74 -15.21 -7.39
N PHE A 243 -0.78 -16.09 -8.38
CA PHE A 243 -1.81 -17.09 -8.56
C PHE A 243 -1.18 -18.48 -8.48
N GLY A 244 -1.41 -19.19 -7.38
CA GLY A 244 -1.10 -20.62 -7.29
C GLY A 244 -2.35 -21.44 -7.56
N TYR A 245 -2.28 -22.43 -8.43
CA TYR A 245 -3.44 -23.26 -8.80
C TYR A 245 -3.03 -24.68 -9.20
N GLU A 246 -3.97 -25.60 -9.16
CA GLU A 246 -3.82 -26.97 -9.63
C GLU A 246 -4.60 -27.16 -10.93
N LYS A 247 -3.97 -27.78 -11.94
CA LYS A 247 -4.62 -28.18 -13.19
C LYS A 247 -4.11 -29.55 -13.58
N GLU A 248 -5.02 -30.50 -13.84
CA GLU A 248 -4.67 -31.88 -14.23
C GLU A 248 -3.71 -32.56 -13.23
N GLY A 249 -3.90 -32.32 -11.93
CA GLY A 249 -3.05 -32.85 -10.86
C GLY A 249 -1.65 -32.22 -10.78
N LYS A 250 -1.36 -31.18 -11.58
CA LYS A 250 -0.10 -30.43 -11.53
C LYS A 250 -0.32 -29.06 -10.91
N GLN A 251 0.52 -28.71 -9.95
CA GLN A 251 0.56 -27.37 -9.38
C GLN A 251 1.31 -26.42 -10.31
N LYS A 252 0.73 -25.24 -10.53
CA LYS A 252 1.25 -24.18 -11.38
C LYS A 252 1.17 -22.84 -10.63
N MET A 253 2.04 -21.91 -11.02
CA MET A 253 2.06 -20.59 -10.42
C MET A 253 2.33 -19.51 -11.47
N ILE A 254 1.55 -18.43 -11.40
CA ILE A 254 1.70 -17.26 -12.25
C ILE A 254 1.94 -16.05 -11.35
N GLU A 255 2.94 -15.25 -11.72
CA GLU A 255 3.11 -13.89 -11.21
C GLU A 255 2.67 -12.91 -12.31
N SER A 256 1.87 -11.92 -11.94
CA SER A 256 1.46 -10.83 -12.81
C SER A 256 1.86 -9.51 -12.18
N SER A 257 2.62 -8.68 -12.87
CA SER A 257 3.10 -7.41 -12.33
C SER A 257 2.91 -6.26 -13.30
N MET A 258 2.55 -5.10 -12.77
CA MET A 258 2.42 -3.85 -13.52
C MET A 258 3.22 -2.77 -12.81
N VAL A 259 4.02 -2.04 -13.57
CA VAL A 259 4.73 -0.85 -13.07
C VAL A 259 4.48 0.30 -14.02
N THR A 260 3.96 1.40 -13.48
CA THR A 260 3.70 2.63 -14.22
C THR A 260 4.45 3.78 -13.54
N LEU A 261 5.21 4.54 -14.32
CA LEU A 261 5.92 5.73 -13.84
C LEU A 261 5.17 7.02 -14.18
N GLY A 262 5.25 7.99 -13.28
CA GLY A 262 4.81 9.36 -13.50
C GLY A 262 5.77 10.10 -14.44
N GLN A 263 5.36 11.28 -14.87
CA GLN A 263 6.21 12.16 -15.68
C GLN A 263 6.90 13.23 -14.83
N ASN A 264 6.21 13.74 -13.82
CA ASN A 264 6.66 14.74 -12.84
C ASN A 264 5.67 14.79 -11.65
N SER A 265 5.84 15.77 -10.77
CA SER A 265 5.00 15.94 -9.56
C SER A 265 3.53 16.27 -9.83
N GLU A 266 3.18 16.80 -11.01
CA GLU A 266 1.80 17.10 -11.40
C GLU A 266 1.16 15.92 -12.16
N GLN A 267 1.92 15.32 -13.07
CA GLN A 267 1.49 14.21 -13.94
C GLN A 267 1.97 12.87 -13.37
N THR A 268 1.45 12.55 -12.19
CA THR A 268 1.82 11.35 -11.44
C THR A 268 1.22 10.06 -12.04
N ALA A 269 1.94 8.94 -11.88
CA ALA A 269 1.42 7.59 -12.13
C ALA A 269 0.15 7.33 -11.31
N MET A 270 0.10 7.80 -10.06
CA MET A 270 -1.09 7.69 -9.23
C MET A 270 -2.30 8.40 -9.87
N ALA A 271 -2.17 9.68 -10.23
CA ALA A 271 -3.28 10.41 -10.85
C ALA A 271 -3.72 9.76 -12.17
N ARG A 272 -2.75 9.28 -12.96
CA ARG A 272 -3.00 8.59 -14.23
C ARG A 272 -3.73 7.26 -14.05
N THR A 273 -3.27 6.41 -13.13
CA THR A 273 -3.84 5.07 -12.88
C THR A 273 -5.15 5.12 -12.10
N VAL A 274 -5.49 6.24 -11.48
CA VAL A 274 -6.83 6.48 -10.91
C VAL A 274 -7.77 7.12 -11.93
N GLY A 275 -7.31 8.15 -12.64
CA GLY A 275 -8.15 8.95 -13.54
C GLY A 275 -8.47 8.28 -14.87
N LEU A 276 -7.49 7.61 -15.50
CA LEU A 276 -7.71 6.95 -16.80
C LEU A 276 -8.78 5.85 -16.73
N PRO A 277 -8.77 4.91 -15.76
CA PRO A 277 -9.82 3.89 -15.69
C PRO A 277 -11.22 4.49 -15.53
N VAL A 278 -11.38 5.56 -14.75
CA VAL A 278 -12.66 6.28 -14.63
C VAL A 278 -13.10 6.87 -15.98
N GLY A 279 -12.19 7.54 -16.69
CA GLY A 279 -12.48 8.12 -18.01
C GLY A 279 -12.85 7.08 -19.04
N ILE A 280 -12.09 5.97 -19.09
CA ILE A 280 -12.31 4.82 -19.96
C ILE A 280 -13.69 4.21 -19.69
N ALA A 281 -13.99 3.86 -18.43
CA ALA A 281 -15.27 3.28 -18.05
C ALA A 281 -16.44 4.19 -18.42
N THR A 282 -16.32 5.50 -18.15
CA THR A 282 -17.33 6.49 -18.52
C THR A 282 -17.60 6.49 -20.03
N ARG A 283 -16.54 6.50 -20.84
CA ARG A 283 -16.62 6.47 -22.30
C ARG A 283 -17.26 5.17 -22.81
N LEU A 284 -16.88 4.01 -22.26
CA LEU A 284 -17.41 2.70 -22.65
C LEU A 284 -18.90 2.54 -22.30
N ILE A 285 -19.34 3.09 -21.15
CA ILE A 285 -20.76 3.14 -20.78
C ILE A 285 -21.54 4.02 -21.76
N LEU A 286 -21.05 5.23 -22.07
CA LEU A 286 -21.73 6.15 -22.99
C LEU A 286 -21.84 5.59 -24.42
N LYS A 287 -20.89 4.74 -24.84
CA LYS A 287 -20.92 4.05 -26.13
C LYS A 287 -21.80 2.79 -26.14
N GLY A 288 -22.33 2.36 -24.98
CA GLY A 288 -23.12 1.15 -24.84
C GLY A 288 -22.30 -0.15 -24.91
N THR A 289 -20.96 -0.08 -24.87
CA THR A 289 -20.08 -1.25 -24.79
C THR A 289 -20.25 -1.96 -23.44
N ILE A 290 -20.33 -1.17 -22.36
CA ILE A 290 -20.76 -1.65 -21.04
C ILE A 290 -22.19 -1.19 -20.84
N ASN A 291 -23.14 -2.12 -20.81
CA ASN A 291 -24.58 -1.85 -20.79
C ASN A 291 -25.35 -2.61 -19.71
N THR A 292 -24.73 -3.57 -19.01
CA THR A 292 -25.36 -4.20 -17.84
C THR A 292 -25.81 -3.12 -16.85
N PRO A 293 -27.07 -3.11 -16.38
CA PRO A 293 -27.58 -2.10 -15.46
C PRO A 293 -27.21 -2.38 -13.99
N GLY A 294 -27.58 -1.48 -13.09
CA GLY A 294 -27.41 -1.65 -11.64
C GLY A 294 -26.12 -1.07 -11.06
N VAL A 295 -25.82 -1.46 -9.82
CA VAL A 295 -24.59 -1.07 -9.08
C VAL A 295 -23.56 -2.17 -9.25
N GLN A 296 -22.41 -1.83 -9.81
CA GLN A 296 -21.39 -2.80 -10.21
C GLN A 296 -19.99 -2.42 -9.73
N ILE A 297 -19.13 -3.44 -9.69
CA ILE A 297 -17.68 -3.36 -9.55
C ILE A 297 -17.05 -4.06 -10.76
N PRO A 298 -15.79 -3.76 -11.14
CA PRO A 298 -15.26 -4.13 -12.45
C PRO A 298 -14.69 -5.56 -12.49
N ILE A 299 -15.54 -6.55 -12.20
CA ILE A 299 -15.15 -7.96 -12.09
C ILE A 299 -15.69 -8.83 -13.23
N THR A 300 -16.51 -8.31 -14.13
CA THR A 300 -17.11 -9.05 -15.24
C THR A 300 -16.33 -8.87 -16.54
N LYS A 301 -16.33 -9.88 -17.40
CA LYS A 301 -15.68 -9.84 -18.74
C LYS A 301 -16.06 -8.63 -19.56
N GLU A 302 -17.35 -8.29 -19.58
CA GLU A 302 -17.91 -7.11 -20.26
C GLU A 302 -17.18 -5.82 -19.87
N ILE A 303 -16.74 -5.72 -18.61
CA ILE A 303 -16.01 -4.56 -18.10
C ILE A 303 -14.52 -4.74 -18.29
N TYR A 304 -13.93 -5.82 -17.79
CA TYR A 304 -12.47 -5.89 -17.67
C TYR A 304 -11.75 -6.07 -19.00
N GLU A 305 -12.33 -6.76 -19.98
CA GLU A 305 -11.68 -6.97 -21.27
C GLU A 305 -11.48 -5.66 -22.06
N PRO A 306 -12.52 -4.85 -22.34
CA PRO A 306 -12.34 -3.60 -23.07
C PRO A 306 -11.54 -2.57 -22.26
N MET A 307 -11.65 -2.57 -20.93
CA MET A 307 -10.89 -1.65 -20.10
C MET A 307 -9.40 -1.96 -20.09
N LEU A 308 -9.00 -3.22 -19.92
CA LEU A 308 -7.58 -3.59 -19.95
C LEU A 308 -6.97 -3.36 -21.34
N ALA A 309 -7.72 -3.64 -22.42
CA ALA A 309 -7.26 -3.37 -23.78
C ALA A 309 -6.93 -1.88 -23.99
N GLU A 310 -7.79 -0.97 -23.55
CA GLU A 310 -7.55 0.48 -23.68
C GLU A 310 -6.46 0.98 -22.70
N LEU A 311 -6.37 0.41 -21.50
CA LEU A 311 -5.28 0.71 -20.57
C LEU A 311 -3.90 0.32 -21.13
N GLU A 312 -3.82 -0.77 -21.88
CA GLU A 312 -2.61 -1.22 -22.58
C GLU A 312 -2.19 -0.22 -23.68
N GLU A 313 -3.13 0.39 -24.41
CA GLU A 313 -2.84 1.47 -25.36
C GLU A 313 -2.25 2.71 -24.68
N HIS A 314 -2.59 2.91 -23.41
CA HIS A 314 -1.99 3.91 -22.53
C HIS A 314 -0.77 3.38 -21.77
N GLY A 315 -0.15 2.27 -22.17
CA GLY A 315 1.08 1.75 -21.57
C GLY A 315 0.95 1.26 -20.12
N ILE A 316 -0.29 1.04 -19.64
CA ILE A 316 -0.55 0.40 -18.35
C ILE A 316 -0.74 -1.09 -18.62
N CYS A 317 0.38 -1.82 -18.66
CA CYS A 317 0.42 -3.22 -19.06
C CYS A 317 0.86 -4.12 -17.90
N PHE A 318 0.31 -5.34 -17.87
CA PHE A 318 0.75 -6.39 -16.95
C PHE A 318 1.70 -7.35 -17.65
N ASN A 319 2.81 -7.64 -16.98
CA ASN A 319 3.75 -8.67 -17.38
C ASN A 319 3.45 -9.92 -16.54
N GLU A 320 2.98 -10.97 -17.22
CA GLU A 320 2.66 -12.26 -16.63
C GLU A 320 3.80 -13.25 -16.92
N ARG A 321 4.21 -14.01 -15.90
CA ARG A 321 5.20 -15.09 -16.05
C ARG A 321 4.80 -16.33 -15.25
N GLU A 322 5.01 -17.49 -15.85
CA GLU A 322 4.93 -18.76 -15.10
C GLU A 322 6.21 -18.94 -14.27
N ILE A 323 6.04 -19.33 -13.02
CA ILE A 323 7.15 -19.64 -12.10
C ILE A 323 6.94 -21.03 -11.49
N SER A 324 8.02 -21.58 -10.91
CA SER A 324 7.91 -22.80 -10.11
C SER A 324 6.94 -22.58 -8.96
N TYR A 325 6.03 -23.53 -8.76
CA TYR A 325 5.09 -23.48 -7.65
C TYR A 325 5.84 -23.46 -6.31
N GLN A 326 5.54 -22.46 -5.48
CA GLN A 326 6.05 -22.32 -4.13
C GLN A 326 4.87 -22.10 -3.19
N GLY A 327 4.53 -23.14 -2.42
CA GLY A 327 3.58 -23.03 -1.30
C GLY A 327 4.18 -22.32 -0.09
N TYR A 328 3.40 -22.23 0.98
CA TYR A 328 3.85 -21.71 2.28
C TYR A 328 4.44 -22.78 3.19
#